data_AF-A0A2V0Q3F6-F1
#
_entry.id   AF-A0A2V0Q3F6-F1
#
_cell.length_a   1.000
_cell.length_b   1.000
_cell.length_c   1.000
_cell.angle_alpha   90.00
_cell.angle_beta   90.00
_cell.angle_gamma   90.00
#
_symmetry.space_group_name_H-M   'P 1'
#
loop_
_entity.id
_entity.type
_entity.pdbx_description
1 polymer ?
#
loop_
_entity_poly.entity_id
_entity_poly.type
_entity_poly.pdbx_seq_one_letter_code
_entity_poly.pdbx_strand_id
1 'polypeptide(L)'
;MPLSLDALNHEPGNFSGEPDMSMLLSGSRLQSRLGRAEMTLIDARAEARFRGDVEPLDPVAGHIPGAQCAACTDNLGPDGRFLPPEQLRQRFAEKLQGRPPESLVSQSV
;
A
#
# COMPACT_ATOMS: atom_id res chain seq x y z
N MET A 1 -3.63 18.80 23.28
CA MET A 1 -2.22 19.10 22.92
C MET A 1 -2.20 20.49 22.31
N PRO A 2 -1.43 21.46 22.81
CA PRO A 2 -1.33 22.75 22.14
C PRO A 2 -0.55 22.59 20.83
N LEU A 3 -1.06 23.18 19.76
CA LEU A 3 -0.34 23.35 18.51
C LEU A 3 0.58 24.57 18.68
N SER A 4 1.85 24.47 18.26
CA SER A 4 2.77 25.62 18.24
C SER A 4 2.82 26.25 16.84
N LEU A 5 2.93 27.58 16.81
CA LEU A 5 3.20 28.37 15.61
C LEU A 5 4.67 28.79 15.51
N ASP A 6 5.51 28.36 16.47
CA ASP A 6 6.94 28.67 16.46
C ASP A 6 7.61 28.02 15.25
N ALA A 7 8.59 28.72 14.68
CA ALA A 7 9.39 28.16 13.62
C ALA A 7 10.12 26.89 14.13
N LEU A 8 10.03 25.80 13.36
CA LEU A 8 10.80 24.59 13.63
C LEU A 8 12.29 24.91 13.51
N ASN A 9 12.99 24.94 14.65
CA ASN A 9 14.44 24.99 14.67
C ASN A 9 14.98 23.55 14.55
N HIS A 10 15.44 23.20 13.36
CA HIS A 10 16.14 21.94 13.11
C HIS A 10 17.65 22.16 13.31
N GLU A 11 18.24 21.47 14.28
CA GLU A 11 19.69 21.37 14.40
C GLU A 11 20.20 20.37 13.34
N PRO A 12 21.17 20.76 12.48
CA PRO A 12 21.77 19.83 11.53
C PRO A 12 22.41 18.64 12.25
N GLY A 13 22.19 17.43 11.73
CA GLY A 13 22.80 16.19 12.22
C GLY A 13 23.26 15.32 11.05
N ASN A 14 24.12 14.35 11.34
CA ASN A 14 24.56 13.39 10.33
C ASN A 14 23.61 12.18 10.29
N PHE A 15 23.14 11.84 9.09
CA PHE A 15 22.33 10.65 8.83
C PHE A 15 22.99 9.83 7.72
N SER A 16 23.12 8.53 7.94
CA SER A 16 23.50 7.56 6.91
C SER A 16 22.43 6.48 6.87
N GLY A 17 21.97 6.14 5.67
CA GLY A 17 20.96 5.11 5.46
C GLY A 17 21.24 4.37 4.16
N GLU A 18 21.04 3.06 4.18
CA GLU A 18 21.12 2.21 3.00
C GLU A 18 19.72 1.66 2.68
N PRO A 19 19.27 1.72 1.43
CA PRO A 19 17.96 1.19 1.07
C PRO A 19 17.99 -0.35 1.07
N ASP A 20 16.98 -0.96 1.67
CA ASP A 20 16.74 -2.40 1.51
C ASP A 20 16.03 -2.66 0.18
N MET A 21 16.83 -3.00 -0.84
CA MET A 21 16.31 -3.30 -2.19
C MET A 21 15.46 -4.58 -2.25
N SER A 22 15.42 -5.40 -1.19
CA SER A 22 14.52 -6.55 -1.10
C SER A 22 13.05 -6.15 -0.91
N MET A 23 12.81 -4.93 -0.40
CA MET A 23 11.48 -4.34 -0.22
C MET A 23 10.89 -3.76 -1.52
N LEU A 24 11.65 -3.75 -2.62
CA LEU A 24 11.23 -3.20 -3.91
C LEU A 24 11.04 -4.30 -4.95
N LEU A 25 9.99 -4.14 -5.76
CA LEU A 25 9.72 -4.99 -6.92
C LEU A 25 9.54 -4.11 -8.16
N SER A 26 10.34 -4.33 -9.19
CA SER A 26 10.19 -3.61 -10.46
C SER A 26 8.94 -4.07 -11.22
N GLY A 27 8.42 -3.22 -12.10
CA GLY A 27 7.29 -3.56 -12.98
C GLY A 27 7.56 -4.80 -13.85
N SER A 28 8.77 -4.94 -14.40
CA SER A 28 9.16 -6.12 -15.20
C SER A 28 9.22 -7.41 -14.36
N ARG A 29 9.66 -7.32 -13.10
CA ARG A 29 9.70 -8.46 -12.18
C ARG A 29 8.31 -8.80 -11.63
N LEU A 30 7.44 -7.82 -11.47
CA LEU A 30 6.03 -8.03 -11.18
C LEU A 30 5.35 -8.75 -12.36
N GLN A 31 5.57 -8.28 -13.58
CA GLN A 31 4.99 -8.85 -14.79
C GLN A 31 5.33 -10.34 -14.97
N SER A 32 6.57 -10.75 -14.68
CA SER A 32 6.98 -12.16 -14.77
C SER A 32 6.41 -13.08 -13.68
N ARG A 33 5.77 -12.51 -12.66
CA ARG A 33 5.12 -13.23 -11.55
C ARG A 33 3.60 -13.26 -11.65
N LEU A 34 2.99 -12.47 -12.55
CA LEU A 34 1.53 -12.43 -12.71
C LEU A 34 0.98 -13.82 -13.08
N GLY A 35 -0.18 -14.15 -12.50
CA GLY A 35 -0.87 -15.42 -12.71
C GLY A 35 -0.34 -16.62 -11.90
N ARG A 36 0.73 -16.44 -11.12
CA ARG A 36 1.21 -17.48 -10.19
C ARG A 36 0.29 -17.58 -8.98
N ALA A 37 -0.10 -18.81 -8.61
CA ALA A 37 -1.08 -19.06 -7.54
C ALA A 37 -0.59 -18.56 -6.17
N GLU A 38 0.72 -18.63 -5.93
CA GLU A 38 1.39 -18.21 -4.70
C GLU A 38 1.44 -16.69 -4.52
N MET A 39 1.14 -15.90 -5.55
CA MET A 39 1.28 -14.45 -5.49
C MET A 39 0.00 -13.77 -5.01
N THR A 40 0.12 -12.92 -3.98
CA THR A 40 -0.93 -11.98 -3.58
C THR A 40 -0.52 -10.59 -4.03
N LEU A 41 -1.30 -9.99 -4.93
CA LEU A 41 -1.13 -8.60 -5.35
C LEU A 41 -2.28 -7.77 -4.78
N ILE A 42 -1.96 -6.76 -3.98
CA ILE A 42 -2.93 -5.78 -3.50
C ILE A 42 -2.66 -4.41 -4.12
N ASP A 43 -3.73 -3.66 -4.31
CA ASP A 43 -3.70 -2.27 -4.76
C ASP A 43 -4.24 -1.37 -3.64
N ALA A 44 -3.38 -0.49 -3.12
CA ALA A 44 -3.68 0.39 -2.01
C ALA A 44 -4.34 1.72 -2.42
N ARG A 45 -4.55 1.94 -3.72
CA ARG A 45 -5.21 3.14 -4.25
C ARG A 45 -6.68 3.18 -3.86
N ALA A 46 -7.30 4.36 -4.03
CA ALA A 46 -8.73 4.53 -3.89
C ALA A 46 -9.51 3.57 -4.81
N GLU A 47 -10.64 3.06 -4.33
CA GLU A 47 -11.43 2.07 -5.08
C GLU A 47 -11.84 2.55 -6.48
N ALA A 48 -12.23 3.82 -6.62
CA ALA A 48 -12.59 4.41 -7.91
C ALA A 48 -11.46 4.35 -8.95
N ARG A 49 -10.20 4.42 -8.51
CA ARG A 49 -9.02 4.28 -9.37
C ARG A 49 -8.75 2.85 -9.74
N PHE A 50 -8.84 1.95 -8.75
CA PHE A 50 -8.75 0.50 -8.98
C PHE A 50 -9.77 0.02 -10.01
N ARG A 51 -11.02 0.49 -9.94
CA ARG A 51 -12.07 0.16 -10.91
C ARG A 51 -11.91 0.87 -12.25
N GLY A 52 -11.14 1.96 -12.28
CA GLY A 52 -10.95 2.79 -13.46
C GLY A 52 -12.08 3.79 -13.73
N ASP A 53 -12.94 4.04 -12.75
CA ASP A 53 -14.03 5.02 -12.85
C ASP A 53 -13.49 6.46 -12.91
N VAL A 54 -12.41 6.70 -12.17
CA VAL A 54 -11.72 7.99 -12.08
C VAL A 54 -10.23 7.72 -12.03
N GLU A 55 -9.46 8.13 -13.04
CA GLU A 55 -8.01 7.97 -13.04
C GLU A 55 -7.31 9.24 -13.54
N PRO A 56 -6.96 10.16 -12.63
CA PRO A 56 -6.30 11.41 -12.99
C PRO A 56 -4.76 11.35 -12.95
N LEU A 57 -4.17 10.24 -12.47
CA LEU A 57 -2.72 10.13 -12.29
C LEU A 57 -2.10 9.20 -13.34
N ASP A 58 -2.68 8.01 -13.51
CA ASP A 58 -2.10 6.97 -14.37
C ASP A 58 -2.56 7.11 -15.82
N PRO A 59 -1.70 6.76 -16.81
CA PRO A 59 -2.05 6.85 -18.23
C PRO A 59 -3.14 5.85 -18.66
N VAL A 60 -3.35 4.79 -17.89
CA VAL A 60 -4.33 3.74 -18.14
C VAL A 60 -5.15 3.52 -16.87
N ALA A 61 -6.46 3.68 -16.98
CA ALA A 61 -7.40 3.44 -15.89
C ALA A 61 -7.55 1.94 -15.59
N GLY A 62 -7.90 1.62 -14.33
CA GLY A 62 -8.12 0.26 -13.87
C GLY A 62 -6.96 -0.26 -13.02
N HIS A 63 -6.74 -1.58 -13.03
CA HIS A 63 -5.78 -2.25 -12.17
C HIS A 63 -5.03 -3.38 -12.89
N ILE A 64 -3.93 -3.80 -12.27
CA ILE A 64 -3.13 -4.94 -12.75
C ILE A 64 -3.97 -6.22 -12.65
N PRO A 65 -4.02 -7.07 -13.69
CA PRO A 65 -4.79 -8.31 -13.66
C PRO A 65 -4.47 -9.18 -12.44
N GLY A 66 -5.52 -9.60 -11.73
CA GLY A 66 -5.42 -10.41 -10.50
C GLY A 66 -5.12 -9.62 -9.21
N ALA A 67 -4.95 -8.30 -9.29
CA ALA A 67 -4.85 -7.45 -8.10
C ALA A 67 -6.16 -7.42 -7.33
N GLN A 68 -6.05 -7.36 -6.00
CA GLN A 68 -7.18 -7.15 -5.11
C GLN A 68 -7.16 -5.71 -4.59
N CYS A 69 -8.29 -5.00 -4.62
CA CYS A 69 -8.38 -3.69 -3.98
C CYS A 69 -8.26 -3.82 -2.45
N ALA A 70 -7.40 -2.99 -1.87
CA ALA A 70 -7.20 -2.83 -0.44
C ALA A 70 -6.84 -1.36 -0.13
N ALA A 71 -7.76 -0.44 -0.45
CA ALA A 71 -7.57 1.00 -0.31
C ALA A 71 -7.01 1.37 1.08
N CYS A 72 -6.02 2.28 1.11
CA CYS A 72 -5.35 2.66 2.35
C CYS A 72 -6.29 3.37 3.33
N THR A 73 -7.31 4.07 2.82
CA THR A 73 -8.33 4.78 3.59
C THR A 73 -9.16 3.85 4.45
N ASP A 74 -9.38 2.60 4.03
CA ASP A 74 -10.16 1.64 4.81
C ASP A 74 -9.36 1.07 5.99
N ASN A 75 -8.07 1.40 6.11
CA ASN A 75 -7.32 1.10 7.33
C ASN A 75 -7.67 2.09 8.45
N LEU A 76 -8.42 3.15 8.15
CA LEU A 76 -8.79 4.20 9.08
C LEU A 76 -10.26 4.10 9.50
N GLY A 77 -10.52 4.35 10.78
CA GLY A 77 -11.85 4.57 11.32
C GLY A 77 -12.41 5.95 10.96
N PRO A 78 -13.67 6.23 11.33
CA PRO A 78 -14.34 7.49 11.03
C PRO A 78 -13.70 8.72 11.70
N ASP A 79 -12.85 8.51 12.70
CA ASP A 79 -12.07 9.54 13.39
C ASP A 79 -10.70 9.79 12.73
N GLY A 80 -10.41 9.14 11.61
CA GLY A 80 -9.14 9.22 10.89
C GLY A 80 -7.98 8.48 11.57
N ARG A 81 -8.24 7.68 12.62
CA ARG A 81 -7.23 6.83 13.26
C ARG A 81 -7.20 5.45 12.64
N PHE A 82 -6.08 4.75 12.75
CA PHE A 82 -6.03 3.34 12.37
C PHE A 82 -7.09 2.53 13.10
N LEU A 83 -7.72 1.61 12.36
CA LEU A 83 -8.57 0.57 12.94
C LEU A 83 -7.76 -0.25 13.97
N PRO A 84 -8.44 -0.85 14.96
CA PRO A 84 -7.79 -1.74 15.90
C PRO A 84 -6.99 -2.86 15.20
N PRO A 85 -5.84 -3.28 15.76
CA PRO A 85 -4.95 -4.26 15.12
C PRO A 85 -5.63 -5.57 14.72
N GLU A 86 -6.62 -6.04 15.49
CA GLU A 86 -7.40 -7.23 15.19
C GLU A 86 -8.27 -7.08 13.94
N GLN A 87 -8.84 -5.89 13.71
CA GLN A 87 -9.64 -5.60 12.52
C GLN A 87 -8.76 -5.49 11.28
N LEU A 88 -7.61 -4.82 11.40
CA LEU A 88 -6.62 -4.76 10.32
C LEU A 88 -6.12 -6.16 9.96
N ARG A 89 -5.81 -6.98 10.98
CA ARG A 89 -5.39 -8.38 10.78
C ARG A 89 -6.44 -9.18 10.03
N GLN A 90 -7.70 -9.08 10.43
CA GLN A 90 -8.81 -9.77 9.76
C GLN A 90 -8.95 -9.31 8.30
N ARG A 91 -8.93 -7.99 8.06
CA ARG A 91 -9.00 -7.40 6.72
C ARG A 91 -7.90 -7.93 5.79
N PHE A 92 -6.66 -8.00 6.26
CA PHE A 92 -5.55 -8.52 5.45
C PHE A 92 -5.56 -10.06 5.35
N ALA A 93 -6.04 -10.78 6.36
CA ALA A 93 -6.19 -12.24 6.29
C ALA A 93 -7.12 -12.66 5.15
N GLU A 94 -8.20 -11.91 4.92
CA GLU A 94 -9.13 -12.12 3.80
C GLU A 94 -8.46 -11.94 2.43
N LYS A 95 -7.53 -10.99 2.31
CA LYS A 95 -6.75 -10.76 1.07
C LYS A 95 -5.68 -11.82 0.86
N LEU A 96 -5.04 -12.25 1.94
CA LEU A 96 -3.99 -13.26 1.92
C LEU A 96 -4.54 -14.65 1.61
N GLN A 97 -5.74 -14.99 2.09
CA GLN A 97 -6.36 -16.31 1.88
C GLN A 97 -5.44 -17.46 2.30
N GLY A 98 -4.72 -17.29 3.42
CA GLY A 98 -3.75 -18.26 3.93
C GLY A 98 -2.38 -18.25 3.24
N ARG A 99 -2.16 -17.39 2.24
CA ARG A 99 -0.84 -17.20 1.62
C ARG A 99 0.12 -16.41 2.55
N PRO A 100 1.43 -16.69 2.50
CA PRO A 100 2.43 -16.00 3.30
C PRO A 100 2.49 -14.50 2.97
N PRO A 101 2.42 -13.59 3.96
CA PRO A 101 2.50 -12.14 3.73
C PRO A 101 3.85 -11.71 3.16
N GLU A 102 4.92 -12.48 3.34
CA GLU A 102 6.25 -12.22 2.79
C GLU A 102 6.27 -12.31 1.25
N SER A 103 5.28 -13.00 0.67
CA SER A 103 5.10 -13.10 -0.79
C SER A 103 4.15 -12.03 -1.36
N LEU A 104 3.53 -11.23 -0.49
CA LEU A 104 2.59 -10.19 -0.90
C LEU A 104 3.34 -9.03 -1.56
N VAL A 105 2.74 -8.52 -2.64
CA VAL A 105 3.17 -7.29 -3.30
C VAL A 105 2.06 -6.27 -3.14
N SER A 106 2.43 -5.07 -2.68
CA SER A 106 1.52 -3.93 -2.63
C SER A 106 1.89 -2.96 -3.73
N GLN A 107 0.90 -2.59 -4.53
CA GLN A 107 1.01 -1.48 -5.46
C GLN A 107 0.33 -0.25 -4.85
N SER A 108 1.07 0.85 -4.84
CA SER A 108 0.59 2.18 -4.51
C SER A 108 1.05 3.14 -5.61
N VAL A 109 0.61 4.40 -5.52
CA VAL A 109 0.93 5.51 -6.43
C VAL A 109 1.25 6.75 -5.63
#